data_AF-A0A7V1Q1X2-F1
#
_entry.id   AF-A0A7V1Q1X2-F1
#
_cell.length_a   1.000
_cell.length_b   1.000
_cell.length_c   1.000
_cell.angle_alpha   90.00
_cell.angle_beta   90.00
_cell.angle_gamma   90.00
#
_symmetry.space_group_name_H-M   'P 1'
#
loop_
_entity.id
_entity.type
_entity.pdbx_description
1 polymer ?
#
loop_
_entity_poly.entity_id
_entity_poly.type
_entity_poly.pdbx_seq_one_letter_code
_entity_poly.pdbx_strand_id
1 'polypeptide(L)'
;MLTFDHTRLVVLCAGIAAAGCASPKLTSAESNTNQSLTNVAIPTPYQPTGGPLDSLQPKRETGADRFLEQFPEADGRGVIVAIFDTGVDPGAPGLQRTSDGKIKIIDIVDGSGSGDVDTSTVVEIGDEGTFTGLSGRPLTPDPDWTNPSGEFHVGIKPAFDLFPEDLVERITEERQEDWEQAQRVLAEKLNREIVAFDDAHPSPTAEELEQRDDIIARIDQLQAFQNAYEDVGPI
;
A
#
# COMPACT_ATOMS: atom_id res chain seq x y z
N MET A 1 27.44 -15.24 -17.97
CA MET A 1 28.78 -15.13 -17.35
C MET A 1 29.07 -13.66 -17.20
N LEU A 2 28.94 -13.16 -15.95
CA LEU A 2 29.53 -11.96 -15.32
C LEU A 2 29.59 -10.67 -16.19
N THR A 3 29.08 -9.50 -15.80
CA THR A 3 28.89 -8.86 -14.49
C THR A 3 28.24 -7.49 -14.78
N PHE A 4 27.39 -7.00 -13.89
CA PHE A 4 27.04 -5.57 -13.86
C PHE A 4 27.42 -5.02 -12.49
N ASP A 5 28.25 -4.00 -12.49
CA ASP A 5 28.62 -3.23 -11.30
C ASP A 5 28.23 -1.76 -11.52
N HIS A 6 27.91 -1.11 -10.42
CA HIS A 6 27.15 0.12 -10.26
C HIS A 6 27.89 1.41 -10.67
N THR A 7 27.06 2.46 -10.75
CA THR A 7 27.41 3.87 -10.55
C THR A 7 28.06 4.60 -11.74
N ARG A 8 27.24 5.39 -12.48
CA ARG A 8 27.35 6.86 -12.66
C ARG A 8 26.57 7.35 -13.88
N LEU A 9 25.80 8.39 -13.60
CA LEU A 9 25.12 9.34 -14.50
C LEU A 9 25.99 9.78 -15.70
N VAL A 10 25.39 10.01 -16.88
CA VAL A 10 25.51 11.24 -17.72
C VAL A 10 24.92 11.04 -19.14
N VAL A 11 23.97 11.93 -19.45
CA VAL A 11 23.60 12.61 -20.72
C VAL A 11 23.26 11.76 -21.96
N LEU A 12 21.97 11.88 -22.34
CA LEU A 12 21.41 11.49 -23.64
C LEU A 12 21.89 12.46 -24.74
N CYS A 13 22.60 11.94 -25.74
CA CYS A 13 22.71 12.55 -27.07
C CYS A 13 22.07 11.62 -28.09
N ALA A 14 21.05 12.12 -28.78
CA ALA A 14 20.29 11.42 -29.80
C ALA A 14 21.14 11.14 -31.05
N GLY A 15 21.04 9.91 -31.57
CA GLY A 15 21.62 9.50 -32.85
C GLY A 15 20.85 8.32 -33.42
N ILE A 16 20.06 8.58 -34.46
CA ILE A 16 19.30 7.60 -35.24
C ILE A 16 20.29 6.77 -36.08
N ALA A 17 20.18 5.44 -36.04
CA ALA A 17 20.71 4.57 -37.07
C ALA A 17 19.76 3.38 -37.29
N ALA A 18 19.17 3.31 -38.49
CA ALA A 18 18.37 2.19 -38.97
C ALA A 18 19.27 1.21 -39.72
N ALA A 19 19.17 -0.09 -39.43
CA ALA A 19 19.64 -1.16 -40.31
C ALA A 19 18.97 -2.52 -40.00
N GLY A 20 18.07 -2.94 -40.89
CA GLY A 20 18.06 -4.25 -41.55
C GLY A 20 18.06 -5.55 -40.76
N CYS A 21 16.86 -6.15 -40.68
CA CYS A 21 16.49 -7.57 -40.88
C CYS A 21 17.47 -8.72 -40.50
N ALA A 22 17.07 -9.53 -39.51
CA ALA A 22 16.95 -10.99 -39.63
C ALA A 22 16.23 -11.58 -38.40
N SER A 23 15.04 -12.17 -38.60
CA SER A 23 14.31 -12.88 -37.54
C SER A 23 14.77 -14.35 -37.45
N PRO A 24 15.08 -14.89 -36.26
CA PRO A 24 15.32 -16.32 -36.10
C PRO A 24 14.01 -17.11 -36.16
N LYS A 25 14.01 -18.23 -36.89
CA LYS A 25 12.90 -19.18 -36.99
C LYS A 25 12.81 -20.00 -35.71
N LEU A 26 11.69 -19.93 -34.99
CA LEU A 26 11.37 -20.86 -33.92
C LEU A 26 10.85 -22.17 -34.50
N THR A 27 11.56 -23.26 -34.21
CA THR A 27 11.16 -24.64 -34.44
C THR A 27 10.07 -25.05 -33.47
N SER A 28 8.99 -25.65 -34.00
CA SER A 28 7.89 -26.22 -33.24
C SER A 28 8.36 -27.41 -32.39
N ALA A 29 8.24 -27.29 -31.07
CA ALA A 29 8.32 -28.43 -30.16
C ALA A 29 6.90 -28.87 -29.81
N GLU A 30 6.54 -30.08 -30.23
CA GLU A 30 5.36 -30.78 -29.72
C GLU A 30 5.66 -31.31 -28.32
N SER A 31 4.77 -31.09 -27.36
CA SER A 31 4.73 -31.90 -26.14
C SER A 31 3.31 -32.09 -25.64
N ASN A 32 2.99 -33.37 -25.49
CA ASN A 32 1.70 -33.98 -25.18
C ASN A 32 0.90 -33.36 -24.03
N THR A 33 -0.39 -33.24 -24.31
CA THR A 33 -1.54 -33.15 -23.38
C THR A 33 -1.53 -34.26 -22.34
N ASN A 34 -1.62 -33.88 -21.06
CA ASN A 34 -2.63 -34.35 -20.11
C ASN A 34 -2.38 -33.71 -18.74
N GLN A 35 -3.23 -32.78 -18.32
CA GLN A 35 -3.83 -32.78 -16.98
C GLN A 35 -5.01 -31.80 -16.91
N SER A 36 -5.99 -32.20 -16.11
CA SER A 36 -7.41 -31.94 -16.22
C SER A 36 -7.88 -31.01 -15.08
N LEU A 37 -8.74 -30.05 -15.42
CA LEU A 37 -9.70 -29.32 -14.57
C LEU A 37 -9.16 -28.28 -13.55
N THR A 38 -9.02 -27.04 -14.02
CA THR A 38 -9.87 -25.96 -13.50
C THR A 38 -10.66 -25.38 -14.68
N ASN A 39 -11.98 -25.59 -14.67
CA ASN A 39 -12.90 -24.93 -15.58
C ASN A 39 -13.01 -23.45 -15.18
N VAL A 40 -11.97 -22.66 -15.43
CA VAL A 40 -12.16 -21.21 -15.59
C VAL A 40 -12.62 -21.04 -17.02
N ALA A 41 -13.90 -20.70 -17.21
CA ALA A 41 -14.40 -20.31 -18.51
C ALA A 41 -13.44 -19.26 -19.07
N ILE A 42 -12.73 -19.60 -20.16
CA ILE A 42 -11.86 -18.66 -20.86
C ILE A 42 -12.77 -17.49 -21.24
N PRO A 43 -12.57 -16.27 -20.69
CA PRO A 43 -13.36 -15.14 -21.13
C PRO A 43 -12.98 -14.92 -22.59
N THR A 44 -13.94 -15.14 -23.47
CA THR A 44 -13.84 -14.72 -24.86
C THR A 44 -13.43 -13.24 -24.90
N PRO A 45 -12.63 -12.81 -25.89
CA PRO A 45 -12.37 -11.38 -26.08
C PRO A 45 -13.73 -10.68 -26.12
N TYR A 46 -13.87 -9.62 -25.31
CA TYR A 46 -15.14 -8.91 -25.09
C TYR A 46 -15.86 -8.69 -26.43
N GLN A 47 -16.93 -9.44 -26.63
CA GLN A 47 -17.86 -9.23 -27.73
C GLN A 47 -18.85 -8.17 -27.26
N PRO A 48 -19.14 -7.12 -28.04
CA PRO A 48 -20.21 -6.19 -27.71
C PRO A 48 -21.50 -7.00 -27.56
N THR A 49 -22.02 -7.10 -26.35
CA THR A 49 -23.21 -7.88 -26.03
C THR A 49 -24.49 -7.08 -26.24
N GLY A 50 -24.36 -5.78 -26.57
CA GLY A 50 -25.46 -4.83 -26.53
C GLY A 50 -25.95 -4.55 -25.11
N GLY A 51 -25.15 -4.95 -24.10
CA GLY A 51 -25.48 -4.79 -22.69
C GLY A 51 -25.12 -3.40 -22.16
N PRO A 52 -25.49 -3.09 -20.90
CA PRO A 52 -25.24 -1.77 -20.30
C PRO A 52 -23.77 -1.32 -20.34
N LEU A 53 -22.83 -2.27 -20.30
CA LEU A 53 -21.39 -1.99 -20.36
C LEU A 53 -20.94 -1.46 -21.73
N ASP A 54 -21.62 -1.81 -22.83
CA ASP A 54 -21.29 -1.32 -24.17
C ASP A 54 -21.57 0.18 -24.32
N SER A 55 -22.50 0.71 -23.52
CA SER A 55 -22.90 2.12 -23.52
C SER A 55 -22.02 3.02 -22.63
N LEU A 56 -21.04 2.45 -21.91
CA LEU A 56 -20.13 3.25 -21.06
C LEU A 56 -19.20 4.15 -21.87
N GLN A 57 -18.91 3.76 -23.11
CA GLN A 57 -18.07 4.52 -24.03
C GLN A 57 -18.92 4.92 -25.24
N PRO A 58 -18.85 6.19 -25.71
CA PRO A 58 -19.65 6.69 -26.82
C PRO A 58 -19.11 6.20 -28.19
N LYS A 59 -19.00 4.88 -28.37
CA LYS A 59 -18.36 4.26 -29.55
C LYS A 59 -19.14 4.54 -30.84
N ARG A 60 -20.48 4.62 -30.76
CA ARG A 60 -21.36 4.90 -31.90
C ARG A 60 -21.32 6.38 -32.30
N GLU A 61 -21.35 7.26 -31.31
CA GLU A 61 -21.35 8.71 -31.49
C GLU A 61 -20.00 9.20 -32.01
N THR A 62 -18.90 8.58 -31.54
CA THR A 62 -17.55 8.84 -32.06
C THR A 62 -17.26 8.14 -33.39
N GLY A 63 -18.10 7.19 -33.82
CA GLY A 63 -17.91 6.39 -35.03
C GLY A 63 -16.76 5.38 -34.95
N ALA A 64 -16.28 5.08 -33.74
CA ALA A 64 -15.21 4.11 -33.51
C ALA A 64 -15.62 2.69 -33.96
N ASP A 65 -16.91 2.35 -33.82
CA ASP A 65 -17.50 1.11 -34.32
C ASP A 65 -17.37 1.00 -35.85
N ARG A 66 -17.83 2.01 -36.59
CA ARG A 66 -17.76 2.06 -38.06
C ARG A 66 -16.32 2.06 -38.57
N PHE A 67 -15.41 2.70 -37.83
CA PHE A 67 -13.99 2.70 -38.16
C PHE A 67 -13.40 1.29 -38.08
N LEU A 68 -13.69 0.54 -37.01
CA LEU A 68 -13.22 -0.84 -36.85
C LEU A 68 -13.90 -1.81 -37.82
N GLU A 69 -15.15 -1.58 -38.21
CA GLU A 69 -15.81 -2.35 -39.28
C GLU A 69 -15.08 -2.23 -40.62
N GLN A 70 -14.59 -1.02 -40.95
CA GLN A 70 -13.86 -0.75 -42.19
C GLN A 70 -12.39 -1.20 -42.13
N PHE A 71 -11.77 -1.08 -40.94
CA PHE A 71 -10.37 -1.43 -40.70
C PHE A 71 -10.25 -2.37 -39.48
N PRO A 72 -10.58 -3.66 -39.63
CA PRO A 72 -10.64 -4.60 -38.50
C PRO A 72 -9.34 -4.77 -37.71
N GLU A 73 -8.21 -4.51 -38.36
CA GLU A 73 -6.87 -4.62 -37.79
C GLU A 73 -6.40 -3.33 -37.09
N ALA A 74 -7.16 -2.23 -37.22
CA ALA A 74 -6.84 -0.93 -36.62
C ALA A 74 -7.42 -0.79 -35.20
N ASP A 75 -7.35 -1.86 -34.41
CA ASP A 75 -7.91 -1.96 -33.05
C ASP A 75 -6.91 -1.63 -31.93
N GLY A 76 -5.72 -1.14 -32.30
CA GLY A 76 -4.64 -0.80 -31.37
C GLY A 76 -3.68 -1.94 -31.08
N ARG A 77 -3.82 -3.11 -31.72
CA ARG A 77 -2.84 -4.21 -31.58
C ARG A 77 -1.42 -3.74 -31.90
N GLY A 78 -0.47 -4.15 -31.06
CA GLY A 78 0.94 -3.77 -31.20
C GLY A 78 1.27 -2.34 -30.72
N VAL A 79 0.31 -1.61 -30.15
CA VAL A 79 0.54 -0.28 -29.55
C VAL A 79 0.49 -0.40 -28.02
N ILE A 80 1.42 0.28 -27.35
CA ILE A 80 1.45 0.44 -25.89
C ILE A 80 1.10 1.89 -25.56
N VAL A 81 0.20 2.09 -24.61
CA VAL A 81 -0.23 3.41 -24.12
C VAL A 81 0.14 3.52 -22.64
N ALA A 82 0.84 4.60 -22.28
CA ALA A 82 1.07 4.96 -20.89
C ALA A 82 -0.02 5.94 -20.45
N ILE A 83 -0.63 5.67 -19.30
CA ILE A 83 -1.70 6.50 -18.72
C ILE A 83 -1.16 7.12 -17.44
N PHE A 84 -1.18 8.45 -17.37
CA PHE A 84 -0.77 9.24 -16.21
C PHE A 84 -2.05 9.80 -15.58
N ASP A 85 -2.54 9.11 -14.56
CA ASP A 85 -3.80 9.41 -13.87
C ASP A 85 -3.67 8.96 -12.40
N THR A 86 -4.74 9.01 -11.62
CA THR A 86 -4.76 8.59 -10.21
C THR A 86 -4.75 7.08 -10.00
N GLY A 87 -4.70 6.29 -11.08
CA GLY A 87 -4.68 4.83 -11.05
C GLY A 87 -5.78 4.19 -11.87
N VAL A 88 -5.81 2.86 -11.89
CA VAL A 88 -6.78 2.06 -12.64
C VAL A 88 -7.02 0.72 -11.95
N ASP A 89 -8.25 0.20 -12.01
CA ASP A 89 -8.57 -1.14 -11.50
C ASP A 89 -8.27 -2.22 -12.56
N PRO A 90 -7.26 -3.09 -12.35
CA PRO A 90 -6.93 -4.15 -13.29
C PRO A 90 -7.96 -5.28 -13.31
N GLY A 91 -8.82 -5.37 -12.30
CA GLY A 91 -9.94 -6.32 -12.21
C GLY A 91 -11.15 -5.93 -13.06
N ALA A 92 -11.16 -4.71 -13.61
CA ALA A 92 -12.27 -4.26 -14.45
C ALA A 92 -12.42 -5.15 -15.70
N PRO A 93 -13.65 -5.61 -16.06
CA PRO A 93 -13.85 -6.54 -17.18
C PRO A 93 -13.28 -6.05 -18.53
N GLY A 94 -13.32 -4.75 -18.80
CA GLY A 94 -12.79 -4.14 -20.03
C GLY A 94 -11.26 -3.98 -20.06
N LEU A 95 -10.58 -4.31 -18.97
CA LEU A 95 -9.13 -4.19 -18.79
C LEU A 95 -8.40 -5.53 -18.64
N GLN A 96 -9.12 -6.65 -18.72
CA GLN A 96 -8.54 -7.98 -18.58
C GLN A 96 -7.65 -8.36 -19.78
N ARG A 97 -8.22 -8.29 -20.98
CA ARG A 97 -7.59 -8.78 -22.21
C ARG A 97 -7.72 -7.81 -23.37
N THR A 98 -6.71 -7.82 -24.24
CA THR A 98 -6.73 -7.18 -25.55
C THR A 98 -7.58 -7.99 -26.55
N SER A 99 -7.83 -7.41 -27.73
CA SER A 99 -8.52 -8.09 -28.83
C SER A 99 -7.78 -9.34 -29.33
N ASP A 100 -6.46 -9.39 -29.20
CA ASP A 100 -5.60 -10.54 -29.53
C ASP A 100 -5.32 -11.47 -28.33
N GLY A 101 -6.09 -11.33 -27.24
CA GLY A 101 -6.12 -12.25 -26.11
C GLY A 101 -5.01 -12.09 -25.07
N LYS A 102 -4.11 -11.11 -25.24
CA LYS A 102 -3.04 -10.79 -24.29
C LYS A 102 -3.57 -10.03 -23.09
N ILE A 103 -2.80 -10.01 -22.00
CA ILE A 103 -3.11 -9.16 -20.83
C ILE A 103 -3.01 -7.70 -21.27
N LYS A 104 -4.00 -6.87 -20.92
CA LYS A 104 -4.08 -5.48 -21.40
C LYS A 104 -3.23 -4.51 -20.57
N ILE A 105 -3.18 -4.69 -19.25
CA ILE A 105 -2.31 -3.93 -18.37
C ILE A 105 -1.01 -4.72 -18.19
N ILE A 106 0.08 -4.14 -18.68
CA ILE A 106 1.41 -4.77 -18.64
C ILE A 106 2.24 -4.30 -17.44
N ASP A 107 1.94 -3.11 -16.92
CA ASP A 107 2.65 -2.51 -15.78
C ASP A 107 1.78 -1.44 -15.10
N ILE A 108 2.00 -1.24 -13.80
CA ILE A 108 1.34 -0.23 -12.96
C ILE A 108 2.40 0.35 -12.04
N VAL A 109 2.58 1.66 -12.07
CA VAL A 109 3.54 2.37 -11.24
C VAL A 109 2.81 3.43 -10.45
N ASP A 110 2.97 3.40 -9.12
CA ASP A 110 2.62 4.53 -8.26
C ASP A 110 3.77 5.56 -8.29
N GLY A 111 3.50 6.74 -8.85
CA GLY A 111 4.47 7.84 -8.90
C GLY A 111 4.40 8.79 -7.70
N SER A 112 3.45 8.58 -6.77
CA SER A 112 3.24 9.45 -5.62
C SER A 112 4.15 9.14 -4.43
N GLY A 113 4.65 7.89 -4.35
CA GLY A 113 5.40 7.40 -3.17
C GLY A 113 4.51 7.04 -1.98
N SER A 114 3.17 7.13 -2.12
CA SER A 114 2.23 6.78 -1.04
C SER A 114 2.36 5.31 -0.62
N GLY A 115 2.75 4.43 -1.55
CA GLY A 115 3.04 3.02 -1.29
C GLY A 115 4.44 2.72 -0.75
N ASP A 116 5.32 3.71 -0.59
CA ASP A 116 6.73 3.44 -0.25
C ASP A 116 6.86 2.89 1.18
N VAL A 117 7.68 1.84 1.33
CA VAL A 117 8.01 1.21 2.61
C VAL A 117 9.53 1.06 2.69
N ASP A 118 10.14 1.57 3.76
CA ASP A 118 11.56 1.33 4.03
C ASP A 118 11.78 -0.14 4.39
N THR A 119 12.47 -0.85 3.50
CA THR A 119 12.78 -2.28 3.60
C THR A 119 14.30 -2.52 3.69
N SER A 120 15.05 -1.51 4.16
CA SER A 120 16.50 -1.58 4.34
C SER A 120 16.93 -2.55 5.42
N THR A 121 16.02 -2.94 6.33
CA THR A 121 16.30 -3.95 7.34
C THR A 121 16.22 -5.35 6.74
N VAL A 122 17.30 -6.11 6.88
CA VAL A 122 17.41 -7.48 6.40
C VAL A 122 17.45 -8.44 7.58
N VAL A 123 16.66 -9.50 7.51
CA VAL A 123 16.58 -10.55 8.53
C VAL A 123 16.69 -11.93 7.90
N GLU A 124 17.16 -12.90 8.67
CA GLU A 124 17.19 -14.31 8.30
C GLU A 124 16.19 -15.09 9.16
N ILE A 125 15.72 -16.23 8.64
CA ILE A 125 14.86 -17.13 9.40
C ILE A 125 15.67 -17.82 10.50
N GLY A 126 15.20 -17.74 11.75
CA GLY A 126 15.76 -18.48 12.87
C GLY A 126 15.36 -19.96 12.85
N ASP A 127 15.91 -20.73 13.78
CA ASP A 127 15.75 -22.20 13.85
C ASP A 127 14.28 -22.68 13.93
N GLU A 128 13.37 -21.83 14.42
CA GLU A 128 11.93 -22.14 14.54
C GLU A 128 11.11 -21.80 13.28
N GLY A 129 11.76 -21.41 12.17
CA GLY A 129 11.06 -21.04 10.94
C GLY A 129 10.42 -19.64 11.00
N THR A 130 10.83 -18.80 11.95
CA THR A 130 10.31 -17.45 12.15
C THR A 130 11.42 -16.42 12.25
N PHE A 131 11.06 -15.15 12.08
CA PHE A 131 11.93 -14.01 12.36
C PHE A 131 11.16 -12.91 13.09
N THR A 132 11.85 -12.00 13.76
CA THR A 132 11.22 -10.86 14.47
C THR A 132 11.04 -9.69 13.51
N GLY A 133 9.79 -9.24 13.32
CA GLY A 133 9.49 -8.04 12.55
C GLY A 133 9.84 -6.75 13.31
N LEU A 134 9.80 -5.61 12.61
CA LEU A 134 10.12 -4.30 13.19
C LEU A 134 9.15 -3.87 14.32
N SER A 135 7.94 -4.44 14.36
CA SER A 135 6.98 -4.27 15.47
C SER A 135 7.32 -5.08 16.72
N GLY A 136 8.37 -5.91 16.67
CA GLY A 136 8.71 -6.89 17.71
C GLY A 136 7.87 -8.17 17.66
N ARG A 137 6.89 -8.27 16.77
CA ARG A 137 6.08 -9.48 16.59
C ARG A 137 6.83 -10.54 15.77
N PRO A 138 6.76 -11.84 16.12
CA PRO A 138 7.30 -12.89 15.29
C PRO A 138 6.47 -13.03 14.01
N LEU A 139 7.16 -13.17 12.88
CA LEU A 139 6.58 -13.39 11.56
C LEU A 139 7.02 -14.75 11.02
N THR A 140 6.08 -15.46 10.42
CA THR A 140 6.31 -16.75 9.77
C THR A 140 6.12 -16.56 8.26
N PRO A 141 7.20 -16.61 7.46
CA PRO A 141 7.06 -16.61 6.00
C PRO A 141 6.31 -17.85 5.53
N ASP A 142 5.57 -17.71 4.43
CA ASP A 142 4.85 -18.82 3.83
C ASP A 142 5.86 -19.86 3.28
N PRO A 143 5.71 -21.16 3.60
CA PRO A 143 6.62 -22.20 3.13
C PRO A 143 6.66 -22.34 1.60
N ASP A 144 5.63 -21.90 0.88
CA ASP A 144 5.59 -21.95 -0.58
C ASP A 144 6.40 -20.82 -1.26
N TRP A 145 6.90 -19.85 -0.48
CA TRP A 145 7.73 -18.77 -1.02
C TRP A 145 9.12 -19.25 -1.43
N THR A 146 9.50 -18.97 -2.67
CA THR A 146 10.85 -19.22 -3.16
C THR A 146 11.75 -18.05 -2.81
N ASN A 147 12.65 -18.22 -1.83
CA ASN A 147 13.66 -17.23 -1.46
C ASN A 147 15.08 -17.80 -1.64
N PRO A 148 15.73 -17.59 -2.80
CA PRO A 148 17.07 -18.13 -3.07
C PRO A 148 18.19 -17.48 -2.25
N SER A 149 18.02 -16.22 -1.80
CA SER A 149 19.05 -15.55 -0.99
C SER A 149 18.99 -15.98 0.47
N GLY A 150 17.82 -16.42 0.96
CA GLY A 150 17.58 -16.69 2.38
C GLY A 150 17.37 -15.43 3.23
N GLU A 151 17.55 -14.26 2.62
CA GLU A 151 17.39 -12.94 3.25
C GLU A 151 15.96 -12.43 3.05
N PHE A 152 15.37 -11.88 4.11
CA PHE A 152 14.06 -11.24 4.09
C PHE A 152 14.23 -9.75 4.34
N HIS A 153 13.70 -8.94 3.43
CA HIS A 153 13.65 -7.49 3.58
C HIS A 153 12.36 -7.12 4.31
N VAL A 154 12.49 -6.51 5.49
CA VAL A 154 11.36 -6.19 6.34
C VAL A 154 11.17 -4.69 6.43
N GLY A 155 9.91 -4.28 6.37
CA GLY A 155 9.49 -2.90 6.52
C GLY A 155 8.21 -2.80 7.31
N ILE A 156 7.87 -1.59 7.72
CA ILE A 156 6.68 -1.31 8.52
C ILE A 156 6.07 0.00 8.04
N LYS A 157 4.72 0.05 8.04
CA LYS A 157 3.99 1.24 7.64
C LYS A 157 2.75 1.41 8.53
N PRO A 158 2.52 2.60 9.10
CA PRO A 158 1.29 2.88 9.82
C PRO A 158 0.06 2.64 8.93
N ALA A 159 -0.99 2.08 9.50
CA ALA A 159 -2.22 1.83 8.76
C ALA A 159 -2.89 3.13 8.29
N PHE A 160 -2.73 4.22 9.04
CA PHE A 160 -3.27 5.53 8.66
C PHE A 160 -2.66 6.07 7.36
N ASP A 161 -1.43 5.72 7.02
CA ASP A 161 -0.82 6.09 5.73
C ASP A 161 -1.45 5.34 4.54
N LEU A 162 -2.16 4.23 4.80
CA LEU A 162 -2.79 3.39 3.79
C LEU A 162 -4.31 3.63 3.68
N PHE A 163 -4.91 4.21 4.72
CA PHE A 163 -6.35 4.40 4.79
C PHE A 163 -6.77 5.73 4.13
N PRO A 164 -8.01 5.80 3.60
CA PRO A 164 -8.55 7.06 3.12
C PRO A 164 -8.55 8.12 4.24
N GLU A 165 -8.27 9.38 3.89
CA GLU A 165 -8.21 10.51 4.84
C GLU A 165 -9.51 10.61 5.66
N ASP A 166 -10.67 10.56 5.02
CA ASP A 166 -11.99 10.58 5.69
C ASP A 166 -12.16 9.48 6.76
N LEU A 167 -11.53 8.31 6.54
CA LEU A 167 -11.58 7.21 7.50
C LEU A 167 -10.63 7.49 8.68
N VAL A 168 -9.44 8.01 8.40
CA VAL A 168 -8.45 8.35 9.42
C VAL A 168 -8.98 9.46 10.33
N GLU A 169 -9.56 10.51 9.75
CA GLU A 169 -10.18 11.62 10.50
C GLU A 169 -11.24 11.08 11.47
N ARG A 170 -12.20 10.30 10.97
CA ARG A 170 -13.27 9.74 11.80
C ARG A 170 -12.75 8.85 12.92
N ILE A 171 -11.76 7.99 12.65
CA ILE A 171 -11.19 7.11 13.68
C ILE A 171 -10.44 7.93 14.73
N THR A 172 -9.69 8.94 14.31
CA THR A 172 -8.89 9.78 15.20
C THR A 172 -9.79 10.63 16.10
N GLU A 173 -10.87 11.21 15.56
CA GLU A 173 -11.89 11.93 16.33
C GLU A 173 -12.53 11.04 17.39
N GLU A 174 -13.04 9.86 17.00
CA GLU A 174 -13.67 8.90 17.93
C GLU A 174 -12.70 8.53 19.08
N ARG A 175 -11.42 8.30 18.78
CA ARG A 175 -10.41 7.96 19.79
C ARG A 175 -9.98 9.14 20.64
N GLN A 176 -9.92 10.34 20.07
CA GLN A 176 -9.61 11.56 20.80
C GLN A 176 -10.71 11.84 21.84
N GLU A 177 -11.99 11.66 21.48
CA GLU A 177 -13.10 11.82 22.43
C GLU A 177 -12.97 10.87 23.63
N ASP A 178 -12.66 9.59 23.38
CA ASP A 178 -12.45 8.59 24.43
C ASP A 178 -11.24 8.94 25.32
N TRP A 179 -10.13 9.39 24.70
CA TRP A 179 -8.93 9.85 25.40
C TRP A 179 -9.23 11.06 26.29
N GLU A 180 -9.93 12.08 25.78
CA GLU A 180 -10.29 13.28 26.51
C GLU A 180 -11.20 12.98 27.70
N GLN A 181 -12.17 12.08 27.53
CA GLN A 181 -13.03 11.63 28.62
C GLN A 181 -12.22 10.95 29.73
N ALA A 182 -11.32 10.02 29.37
CA ALA A 182 -10.47 9.35 30.33
C ALA A 182 -9.56 10.33 31.07
N GLN A 183 -8.97 11.28 30.34
CA GLN A 183 -8.07 12.27 30.93
C GLN A 183 -8.78 13.27 31.83
N ARG A 184 -9.99 13.70 31.47
CA ARG A 184 -10.81 14.55 32.34
C ARG A 184 -11.09 13.87 33.67
N VAL A 185 -11.40 12.57 33.67
CA VAL A 185 -11.64 11.81 34.92
C VAL A 185 -10.39 11.77 35.80
N LEU A 186 -9.21 11.56 35.20
CA LEU A 186 -7.93 11.54 35.93
C LEU A 186 -7.55 12.93 36.48
N ALA A 187 -7.72 13.98 35.69
CA ALA A 187 -7.45 15.35 36.10
C ALA A 187 -8.35 15.77 37.28
N GLU A 188 -9.65 15.47 37.21
CA GLU A 188 -10.59 15.73 38.31
C GLU A 188 -10.21 14.96 39.59
N LYS A 189 -9.71 13.73 39.47
CA LYS A 189 -9.25 12.94 40.61
C LYS A 189 -8.04 13.61 41.29
N LEU A 190 -7.01 13.97 40.52
CA LEU A 190 -5.81 14.62 41.06
C LEU A 190 -6.13 16.01 41.65
N ASN A 191 -7.01 16.78 41.01
CA ASN A 191 -7.47 18.06 41.52
C ASN A 191 -8.22 17.94 42.86
N ARG A 192 -9.00 16.87 43.06
CA ARG A 192 -9.63 16.61 44.37
C ARG A 192 -8.60 16.18 45.41
N GLU A 193 -7.61 15.41 45.00
CA GLU A 193 -6.54 14.94 45.89
C GLU A 193 -5.71 16.11 46.42
N ILE A 194 -5.32 17.06 45.57
CA ILE A 194 -4.59 18.26 46.02
C ILE A 194 -5.43 19.15 46.94
N VAL A 195 -6.72 19.34 46.66
CA VAL A 195 -7.62 20.12 47.53
C VAL A 195 -7.80 19.44 48.89
N ALA A 196 -8.05 18.13 48.90
CA ALA A 196 -8.17 17.38 50.14
C ALA A 196 -6.87 17.36 50.95
N PHE A 197 -5.72 17.34 50.26
CA PHE A 197 -4.42 17.45 50.89
C PHE A 197 -4.23 18.81 51.57
N ASP A 198 -4.56 19.90 50.86
CA ASP A 198 -4.46 21.27 51.38
C ASP A 198 -5.42 21.51 52.57
N ASP A 199 -6.63 20.94 52.54
CA ASP A 199 -7.59 21.00 53.64
C ASP A 199 -7.12 20.22 54.89
N ALA A 200 -6.48 19.06 54.69
CA ALA A 200 -5.98 18.21 55.78
C ALA A 200 -4.70 18.75 56.42
N HIS A 201 -3.87 19.49 55.66
CA HIS A 201 -2.57 19.99 56.10
C HIS A 201 -2.48 21.52 55.99
N PRO A 202 -3.24 22.29 56.81
CA PRO A 202 -3.21 23.76 56.79
C PRO A 202 -1.86 24.37 57.21
N SER A 203 -0.96 23.57 57.76
CA SER A 203 0.42 23.96 58.09
C SER A 203 1.34 22.74 57.89
N PRO A 204 1.72 22.46 56.63
CA PRO A 204 2.41 21.24 56.26
C PRO A 204 3.86 21.23 56.75
N THR A 205 4.33 20.05 57.14
CA THR A 205 5.73 19.73 57.40
C THR A 205 6.52 19.64 56.09
N ALA A 206 7.86 19.55 56.17
CA ALA A 206 8.70 19.45 54.97
C ALA A 206 8.43 18.18 54.15
N GLU A 207 8.11 17.05 54.80
CA GLU A 207 7.78 15.79 54.12
C GLU A 207 6.39 15.86 53.46
N GLU A 208 5.43 16.53 54.08
CA GLU A 208 4.11 16.79 53.50
C GLU A 208 4.18 17.75 52.30
N LEU A 209 5.10 18.74 52.32
CA LEU A 209 5.35 19.59 51.15
C LEU A 209 5.88 18.78 49.95
N GLU A 210 6.77 17.81 50.18
CA GLU A 210 7.27 16.95 49.11
C GLU A 210 6.15 16.09 48.50
N GLN A 211 5.25 15.57 49.33
CA GLN A 211 4.06 14.83 48.86
C GLN A 211 3.12 15.71 48.04
N ARG A 212 2.93 16.97 48.47
CA ARG A 212 2.14 17.95 47.73
C ARG A 212 2.75 18.24 46.36
N ASP A 213 4.07 18.42 46.31
CA ASP A 213 4.80 18.69 45.08
C ASP A 213 4.74 17.49 44.11
N ASP A 214 4.74 16.24 44.60
CA ASP A 214 4.51 15.04 43.77
C ASP A 214 3.11 15.04 43.13
N ILE A 215 2.06 15.42 43.88
CA ILE A 215 0.69 15.53 43.32
C ILE A 215 0.65 16.60 42.22
N ILE A 216 1.30 17.75 42.44
CA ILE A 216 1.39 18.82 41.44
C ILE A 216 2.15 18.35 40.21
N ALA A 217 3.30 17.69 40.39
CA ALA A 217 4.09 17.15 39.29
C ALA A 217 3.29 16.15 38.44
N ARG A 218 2.43 15.33 39.07
CA ARG A 218 1.51 14.43 38.35
C ARG A 218 0.46 15.19 37.54
N ILE A 219 -0.10 16.27 38.07
CA ILE A 219 -1.05 17.13 37.33
C ILE A 219 -0.35 17.75 36.12
N ASP A 220 0.84 18.32 36.32
CA ASP A 220 1.62 18.96 35.27
C ASP A 220 2.00 17.95 34.18
N GLN A 221 2.41 16.74 34.57
CA GLN A 221 2.71 15.66 33.63
C GLN A 221 1.47 15.21 32.86
N LEU A 222 0.31 15.12 33.52
CA LEU A 222 -0.95 14.78 32.88
C LEU A 222 -1.33 15.81 31.80
N GLN A 223 -1.21 17.10 32.13
CA GLN A 223 -1.47 18.20 31.20
C GLN A 223 -0.49 18.19 30.03
N ALA A 224 0.80 17.92 30.30
CA ALA A 224 1.80 17.81 29.26
C ALA A 224 1.47 16.68 28.27
N PHE A 225 1.03 15.52 28.76
CA PHE A 225 0.61 14.41 27.90
C PHE A 225 -0.69 14.70 27.14
N GLN A 226 -1.63 15.43 27.72
CA GLN A 226 -2.83 15.86 27.01
C GLN A 226 -2.49 16.80 25.84
N ASN A 227 -1.59 17.75 26.05
CA ASN A 227 -1.20 18.73 25.02
C ASN A 227 -0.34 18.11 23.91
N ALA A 228 0.37 17.02 24.21
CA ALA A 228 1.22 16.29 23.28
C ALA A 228 0.52 15.04 22.71
N TYR A 229 -0.80 14.90 22.87
CA TYR A 229 -1.53 13.76 22.35
C TYR A 229 -1.54 13.77 20.82
N GLU A 230 -1.10 12.66 20.23
CA GLU A 230 -1.07 12.42 18.78
C GLU A 230 -1.39 10.94 18.54
N ASP A 231 -2.40 10.64 17.73
CA ASP A 231 -2.72 9.27 17.32
C ASP A 231 -2.00 8.96 15.99
N VAL A 232 -0.86 8.26 16.09
CA VAL A 232 -0.07 7.80 14.94
C VAL A 232 -0.69 6.58 14.24
N GLY A 233 -1.83 6.11 14.71
CA GLY A 233 -2.58 5.01 14.14
C GLY A 233 -2.02 3.62 14.46
N PRO A 234 -2.73 2.57 14.01
CA PRO A 234 -2.29 1.19 14.18
C PRO A 234 -1.02 0.87 13.39
N ILE A 235 -0.20 0.00 13.96
CA ILE A 235 1.00 -0.62 13.36
C ILE A 235 0.76 -2.12 13.16
#